data_AF-A0A484WQC6-F1
#
_entry.id   AF-A0A484WQC6-F1
#
_cell.length_a   1.000
_cell.length_b   1.000
_cell.length_c   1.000
_cell.angle_alpha   90.00
_cell.angle_beta   90.00
_cell.angle_gamma   90.00
#
_symmetry.space_group_name_H-M   'P 1'
#
loop_
_entity.id
_entity.type
_entity.pdbx_description
1 polymer ?
#
loop_
_entity_poly.entity_id
_entity_poly.type
_entity_poly.pdbx_seq_one_letter_code
_entity_poly.pdbx_strand_id
1 'polypeptide(L)' 'MFSAGSAVAADYKIDKEGQHAFVNFRIQHLGYSWLYGTFKDFDGTFTFDEKIQLPIK' A
#
# COMPACT_ATOMS: atom_id res chain seq x y z
N MET A 1 29.54 -23.87 4.57
CA MET A 1 29.27 -22.43 4.77
C MET A 1 27.97 -22.10 4.05
N PHE A 2 26.90 -21.80 4.79
CA PHE A 2 25.62 -21.38 4.20
C PHE A 2 25.70 -19.88 3.90
N SER A 3 25.72 -19.52 2.62
CA SER A 3 25.56 -18.13 2.19
C SER A 3 24.11 -17.73 2.45
N ALA A 4 23.88 -16.92 3.48
CA ALA A 4 22.60 -16.27 3.69
C ALA A 4 22.43 -15.24 2.55
N GLY A 5 21.67 -15.61 1.52
CA GLY A 5 21.28 -14.68 0.46
C GLY A 5 20.45 -13.55 1.07
N SER A 6 21.04 -12.36 1.15
CA SER A 6 20.35 -11.13 1.54
C SER A 6 19.06 -11.01 0.73
N ALA A 7 17.93 -10.83 1.42
CA ALA A 7 16.70 -10.46 0.76
C ALA A 7 16.93 -9.10 0.09
N VAL A 8 16.84 -9.05 -1.24
CA VAL A 8 16.84 -7.78 -1.96
C VAL A 8 15.40 -7.33 -1.97
N ALA A 9 15.08 -6.38 -1.09
CA ALA A 9 13.79 -5.72 -1.13
C ALA A 9 13.65 -5.04 -2.50
N ALA A 10 12.56 -5.30 -3.20
CA ALA A 10 12.30 -4.71 -4.50
C ALA A 10 11.55 -3.40 -4.32
N ASP A 11 12.03 -2.36 -5.00
CA ASP A 11 11.40 -1.04 -5.02
C ASP A 11 10.34 -0.99 -6.13
N TYR A 12 9.10 -0.69 -5.74
CA TYR A 12 7.96 -0.58 -6.64
C TYR A 12 7.45 0.85 -6.67
N LYS A 13 7.12 1.33 -7.86
CA LYS A 13 6.44 2.61 -8.05
C LYS A 13 4.93 2.38 -8.15
N ILE A 14 4.16 3.23 -7.49
CA ILE A 14 2.71 3.22 -7.59
C ILE A 14 2.31 3.64 -9.01
N ASP A 15 1.47 2.84 -9.66
CA ASP A 15 1.00 3.10 -11.02
C ASP A 15 -0.06 4.20 -11.04
N LYS A 16 0.42 5.44 -11.15
CA LYS A 16 -0.41 6.65 -11.29
C LYS A 16 -1.00 6.78 -12.71
N GLU A 17 -0.27 6.36 -13.74
CA GLU A 17 -0.67 6.54 -15.15
C GLU A 17 -1.79 5.56 -15.55
N GLY A 18 -1.69 4.30 -15.13
CA GLY A 18 -2.72 3.27 -15.34
C GLY A 18 -3.88 3.33 -14.36
N GLN A 19 -3.82 4.20 -13.33
CA GLN A 19 -4.85 4.33 -12.28
C GLN A 19 -5.19 3.02 -11.55
N HIS A 20 -4.23 2.10 -11.39
CA HIS A 20 -4.44 0.82 -10.69
C HIS A 20 -4.29 0.89 -9.16
N ALA A 21 -4.25 2.10 -8.61
CA ALA A 21 -4.22 2.33 -7.18
C ALA A 21 -5.29 3.35 -6.79
N PHE A 22 -5.88 3.20 -5.61
CA PHE A 22 -6.94 4.09 -5.12
C PHE A 22 -6.76 4.38 -3.64
N VAL A 23 -6.86 5.66 -3.27
CA VAL A 23 -6.94 6.09 -1.87
C VAL A 23 -8.36 6.55 -1.58
N ASN A 24 -9.17 5.63 -1.07
CA ASN A 24 -10.58 5.85 -0.77
C ASN A 24 -10.80 6.02 0.72
N PHE A 25 -11.78 6.86 1.08
CA PHE A 25 -12.24 6.98 2.46
C PHE A 25 -13.76 6.99 2.53
N ARG A 26 -14.27 6.68 3.72
CA ARG A 26 -15.67 6.87 4.06
C ARG A 26 -15.81 7.50 5.42
N ILE A 27 -16.81 8.35 5.59
CA ILE A 27 -17.16 8.97 6.85
C ILE A 27 -18.65 8.79 7.13
N GLN A 28 -18.99 8.53 8.38
CA GLN A 28 -20.38 8.41 8.80
C GLN A 28 -21.01 9.81 8.81
N HIS A 29 -22.11 9.97 8.08
CA HIS A 29 -22.88 11.20 8.08
C HIS A 29 -24.10 11.02 8.98
N LEU A 30 -23.98 11.55 10.21
CA LEU A 30 -25.01 11.58 11.25
C LEU A 30 -25.59 10.21 11.63
N GLY A 31 -24.84 9.12 11.42
CA GLY A 31 -25.25 7.75 11.78
C GLY A 31 -26.27 7.10 10.84
N TYR A 32 -26.76 7.80 9.81
CA TYR A 32 -27.76 7.29 8.86
C TYR A 32 -27.16 6.84 7.53
N SER A 33 -26.04 7.45 7.14
CA SER A 33 -25.47 7.27 5.80
C SER A 33 -23.95 7.31 5.83
N TRP A 34 -23.34 6.83 4.75
CA TRP A 34 -21.91 6.87 4.54
C TRP A 34 -21.60 7.80 3.38
N LEU A 35 -20.77 8.81 3.63
CA LEU A 35 -20.20 9.66 2.61
C LEU A 35 -18.89 9.04 2.13
N TYR A 36 -18.80 8.76 0.84
CA TYR A 36 -17.63 8.18 0.21
C TYR A 36 -16.83 9.27 -0.50
N GLY A 37 -15.51 9.23 -0.33
CA GLY A 37 -14.58 10.14 -0.99
C GLY A 37 -13.35 9.39 -1.50
N THR A 38 -12.65 10.03 -2.43
CA THR A 38 -11.43 9.47 -3.04
C THR A 38 -10.43 10.60 -3.29
N PHE A 39 -9.15 10.31 -3.08
CA PHE A 39 -8.06 11.17 -3.52
C PHE A 39 -7.62 10.71 -4.91
N LYS A 40 -7.90 11.54 -5.92
CA LYS A 40 -7.61 11.23 -7.33
C LYS A 40 -6.17 11.51 -7.75
N ASP A 41 -5.47 12.36 -7.01
CA ASP A 41 -4.11 12.77 -7.31
C ASP A 41 -3.18 12.36 -6.18
N PHE A 42 -2.51 11.23 -6.35
CA PHE A 42 -1.49 10.74 -5.42
C PHE A 42 -0.38 10.04 -6.20
N ASP A 43 0.81 9.94 -5.60
CA ASP A 43 2.00 9.30 -6.16
C ASP A 43 2.86 8.78 -5.00
N GLY A 44 3.72 7.80 -5.25
CA GLY A 44 4.61 7.25 -4.25
C GLY A 44 5.35 5.99 -4.70
N THR A 45 6.26 5.55 -3.83
CA THR A 45 7.05 4.33 -4.00
C THR A 45 6.96 3.51 -2.73
N PHE A 46 7.01 2.19 -2.86
CA PHE A 46 7.07 1.29 -1.72
C PHE A 46 8.12 0.20 -1.96
N THR A 47 8.80 -0.18 -0.89
CA THR A 47 9.77 -1.26 -0.91
C THR A 47 9.10 -2.49 -0.32
N PHE A 48 9.08 -3.59 -1.07
CA PHE A 48 8.51 -4.88 -0.61
C PHE A 48 9.61 -5.93 -0.49
N ASP A 49 9.73 -6.52 0.70
CA ASP A 49 10.59 -7.64 1.00
C ASP A 49 9.71 -8.81 1.48
N GLU A 50 9.64 -9.86 0.67
CA GLU A 50 8.84 -11.05 0.96
C GLU A 50 9.30 -11.77 2.24
N LYS A 51 10.58 -11.62 2.63
CA LYS A 51 11.13 -12.22 3.85
C LYS A 51 10.84 -11.39 5.10
N ILE A 52 10.23 -10.20 4.97
CA ILE A 52 9.62 -9.48 6.11
C ILE A 52 8.31 -10.19 6.46
N GLN A 53 8.44 -11.39 7.00
CA GLN A 53 7.38 -12.04 7.75
C GLN A 53 7.59 -11.59 9.20
N LEU A 54 6.99 -10.46 9.56
CA LEU A 54 6.97 -10.02 10.95
C LEU A 54 6.43 -11.18 11.81
N PRO A 55 7.17 -11.67 12.83
CA PRO A 55 6.56 -12.54 13.82
C PRO A 55 5.49 -11.70 14.50
N ILE A 56 4.23 -12.04 14.22
CA ILE A 56 3.08 -11.48 14.90
C ILE A 56 3.33 -11.72 16.40
N LYS A 57 3.57 -10.65 17.16
CA LYS A 57 3.61 -10.68 18.61
C LYS A 57 2.33 -10.07 19.15
#